data_AF-A0A6J2JI51-F1
#
_entry.id   AF-A0A6J2JI51-F1
#
_cell.length_a   1.000
_cell.length_b   1.000
_cell.length_c   1.000
_cell.angle_alpha   90.00
_cell.angle_beta   90.00
_cell.angle_gamma   90.00
#
_symmetry.space_group_name_H-M   'P 1'
#
loop_
_entity.id
_entity.type
_entity.pdbx_description
1 polymer ?
#
loop_
_entity_poly.entity_id
_entity_poly.type
_entity_poly.pdbx_seq_one_letter_code
_entity_poly.pdbx_strand_id
1 'polypeptide(L)'
;MKHFLHRCDRAMIYIFIASSYFPWLTVGTLSCWMLRELRWAIWLLAVLGITYQQIFHERYKMLELLLYLVMGLGPAAIIVTSNHQFPAMCDLKLGGILYLMGVFFFKSDGRIPFAHAIWHVFVALAATVHYLAILRHLFPELKSQ
;
A
#
# COMPACT_ATOMS: atom_id res chain seq x y z
N MET A 1 16.76 17.52 -13.58
CA MET A 1 16.83 16.70 -12.35
C MET A 1 15.53 16.69 -11.54
N LYS A 2 14.91 17.85 -11.22
CA LYS A 2 13.63 17.93 -10.47
C LYS A 2 12.50 17.04 -11.03
N HIS A 3 12.26 17.06 -12.34
CA HIS A 3 11.24 16.21 -12.98
C HIS A 3 11.48 14.71 -12.85
N PHE A 4 12.75 14.28 -12.76
CA PHE A 4 13.07 12.87 -12.56
C PHE A 4 12.76 12.45 -11.12
N LEU A 5 13.20 13.24 -10.14
CA LEU A 5 12.95 12.97 -8.73
C LEU A 5 11.46 12.93 -8.40
N HIS A 6 10.68 13.85 -8.97
CA HIS A 6 9.22 13.84 -8.80
C HIS A 6 8.53 12.63 -9.44
N ARG A 7 9.07 12.11 -10.56
CA ARG A 7 8.57 10.86 -11.16
C ARG A 7 8.93 9.64 -10.30
N CYS A 8 10.13 9.60 -9.75
CA CYS A 8 10.57 8.54 -8.85
C CYS A 8 9.74 8.53 -7.56
N ASP A 9 9.48 9.69 -6.95
CA ASP A 9 8.68 9.82 -5.74
C ASP A 9 7.29 9.17 -5.89
N ARG A 10 6.62 9.43 -7.00
CA ARG A 10 5.33 8.78 -7.28
C ARG A 10 5.43 7.30 -7.60
N ALA A 11 6.48 6.87 -8.27
CA ALA A 11 6.72 5.44 -8.50
C ALA A 11 6.90 4.69 -7.16
N MET A 12 7.45 5.35 -6.14
CA MET A 12 7.59 4.78 -4.80
C MET A 12 6.24 4.45 -4.15
N ILE A 13 5.15 5.15 -4.49
CA ILE A 13 3.81 4.83 -3.96
C ILE A 13 3.41 3.40 -4.36
N TYR A 14 3.59 3.01 -5.63
CA TYR A 14 3.30 1.66 -6.10
C TYR A 14 4.15 0.60 -5.39
N ILE A 15 5.46 0.86 -5.26
CA ILE A 15 6.40 -0.04 -4.57
C ILE A 15 6.01 -0.20 -3.10
N PHE A 16 5.61 0.90 -2.47
CA PHE A 16 5.29 0.94 -1.05
C PHE A 16 3.98 0.21 -0.73
N ILE A 17 2.96 0.35 -1.58
CA ILE A 17 1.73 -0.44 -1.50
C ILE A 17 2.06 -1.94 -1.66
N ALA A 18 2.82 -2.30 -2.70
CA ALA A 18 3.19 -3.71 -2.94
C ALA A 18 3.97 -4.32 -1.77
N SER A 19 4.94 -3.57 -1.24
CA SER A 19 5.78 -4.00 -0.12
C SER A 19 4.99 -4.14 1.19
N SER A 20 3.94 -3.33 1.39
CA SER A 20 3.10 -3.40 2.59
C SER A 20 2.32 -4.73 2.69
N TYR A 21 1.96 -5.34 1.56
CA TYR A 21 1.27 -6.64 1.50
C TYR A 21 2.23 -7.82 1.44
N PHE A 22 3.42 -7.64 0.87
CA PHE A 22 4.38 -8.71 0.63
C PHE A 22 4.74 -9.60 1.84
N PRO A 23 5.04 -9.07 3.04
CA PRO A 23 5.38 -9.91 4.19
C PRO A 23 4.21 -10.78 4.61
N TRP A 24 3.00 -10.23 4.63
CA TRP A 24 1.77 -10.96 4.96
C TRP A 24 1.47 -12.08 3.96
N LEU A 25 1.66 -11.83 2.67
CA LEU A 25 1.40 -12.82 1.62
C LEU A 25 2.50 -13.88 1.48
N THR A 26 3.71 -13.60 1.97
CA THR A 26 4.85 -14.54 1.86
C THR A 26 4.99 -15.42 3.10
N VAL A 27 4.85 -14.82 4.26
CA VAL A 27 5.21 -15.41 5.55
C VAL A 27 3.97 -15.76 6.37
N GLY A 28 2.86 -15.06 6.17
CA GLY A 28 1.65 -15.31 6.94
C GLY A 28 1.17 -16.75 6.80
N THR A 29 0.56 -17.27 7.86
CA THR A 29 -0.13 -18.57 7.95
C THR A 29 -1.32 -18.74 6.98
N LEU A 30 -1.44 -17.82 6.03
CA LEU A 30 -2.41 -17.76 4.95
C LEU A 30 -2.13 -18.87 3.92
N SER A 31 -2.46 -20.12 4.26
CA SER A 31 -2.21 -21.31 3.44
C SER A 31 -3.16 -21.47 2.24
N CYS A 32 -3.75 -20.38 1.73
CA CYS A 32 -4.63 -20.42 0.57
C CYS A 32 -3.82 -20.21 -0.72
N TRP A 33 -3.99 -21.09 -1.71
CA TRP A 33 -3.32 -20.93 -3.02
C TRP A 33 -3.56 -19.53 -3.61
N MET A 34 -4.75 -18.97 -3.37
CA MET A 34 -5.18 -17.69 -3.93
C MET A 34 -4.32 -16.52 -3.42
N LEU A 35 -3.83 -16.60 -2.18
CA LEU A 35 -3.01 -15.57 -1.56
C LEU A 35 -1.54 -15.65 -2.02
N ARG A 36 -1.07 -16.85 -2.38
CA ARG A 36 0.26 -17.04 -2.97
C ARG A 36 0.36 -16.38 -4.35
N GLU A 37 -0.64 -16.55 -5.20
CA GLU A 37 -0.69 -15.92 -6.53
C GLU A 37 -0.90 -14.41 -6.45
N LEU A 38 -1.66 -13.94 -5.45
CA LEU A 38 -1.89 -12.52 -5.22
C LEU A 38 -0.58 -11.74 -5.02
N ARG A 39 0.46 -12.34 -4.43
CA ARG A 39 1.77 -11.71 -4.26
C ARG A 39 2.36 -11.27 -5.60
N TRP A 40 2.37 -12.16 -6.59
CA TRP A 40 2.91 -11.86 -7.91
C TRP A 40 2.00 -10.90 -8.67
N ALA A 41 0.69 -11.04 -8.52
CA ALA A 41 -0.28 -10.12 -9.12
C ALA A 41 -0.07 -8.67 -8.66
N ILE A 42 0.16 -8.44 -7.35
CA ILE A 42 0.42 -7.10 -6.80
C ILE A 42 1.71 -6.51 -7.36
N TRP A 43 2.80 -7.27 -7.42
CA TRP A 43 4.07 -6.78 -7.98
C TRP A 43 3.98 -6.49 -9.47
N LEU A 44 3.29 -7.36 -10.22
CA LEU A 44 3.02 -7.14 -11.63
C LEU A 44 2.19 -5.85 -11.83
N LEU A 45 1.16 -5.64 -11.01
CA LEU A 45 0.35 -4.44 -11.05
C LEU A 45 1.14 -3.17 -10.65
N ALA A 46 2.09 -3.28 -9.71
CA ALA A 46 3.01 -2.18 -9.38
C ALA A 46 3.90 -1.82 -10.58
N VAL A 47 4.51 -2.81 -11.23
CA VAL A 47 5.36 -2.57 -12.42
C VAL A 47 4.55 -1.95 -13.55
N LEU A 48 3.33 -2.45 -13.80
CA LEU A 48 2.41 -1.88 -14.78
C LEU A 48 2.03 -0.43 -14.42
N GLY A 49 1.68 -0.18 -13.16
CA GLY A 49 1.35 1.16 -12.65
C GLY A 49 2.50 2.15 -12.81
N ILE A 50 3.72 1.75 -12.43
CA ILE A 50 4.93 2.56 -12.61
C ILE A 50 5.17 2.84 -14.09
N THR A 51 5.11 1.81 -14.94
CA THR A 51 5.32 1.95 -16.40
C THR A 51 4.30 2.90 -17.00
N TYR A 52 3.03 2.74 -16.65
CA TYR A 52 1.94 3.64 -17.05
C TYR A 52 2.24 5.08 -16.63
N GLN A 53 2.62 5.29 -15.37
CA GLN A 53 2.91 6.59 -14.81
C GLN A 53 4.13 7.27 -15.50
N GLN A 54 5.13 6.49 -15.92
CA GLN A 54 6.28 6.98 -16.68
C GLN A 54 5.92 7.38 -18.12
N ILE A 55 5.05 6.62 -18.79
CA ILE A 55 4.68 6.85 -20.20
C ILE A 55 3.65 7.98 -20.34
N PHE A 56 2.60 7.97 -19.52
CA PHE A 56 1.45 8.88 -19.68
C PHE A 56 1.50 10.12 -18.78
N HIS A 57 2.57 10.28 -18.00
CA HIS A 57 2.94 11.46 -17.21
C HIS A 57 1.80 12.45 -16.89
N GLU A 58 1.05 12.20 -15.82
CA GLU A 58 -0.05 13.04 -15.31
C GLU A 58 -1.27 13.28 -16.22
N ARG A 59 -1.30 12.70 -17.43
CA ARG A 59 -2.40 12.96 -18.37
C ARG A 59 -3.76 12.52 -17.84
N TYR A 60 -3.83 11.45 -17.04
CA TYR A 60 -5.07 10.94 -16.46
C TYR A 60 -4.96 10.75 -14.93
N LYS A 61 -4.98 11.87 -14.19
CA LYS A 61 -4.87 11.89 -12.72
C LYS A 61 -5.89 11.00 -12.00
N MET A 62 -7.10 10.85 -12.56
CA MET A 62 -8.14 9.97 -11.99
C MET A 62 -7.83 8.48 -12.16
N LEU A 63 -7.22 8.08 -13.28
CA LEU A 63 -6.85 6.69 -13.51
C LEU A 63 -5.70 6.29 -12.59
N GLU A 64 -4.74 7.19 -12.37
CA GLU A 64 -3.64 6.98 -11.42
C GLU A 64 -4.17 6.73 -10.00
N LEU A 65 -5.11 7.57 -9.54
CA LEU A 65 -5.78 7.39 -8.24
C LEU A 65 -6.55 6.06 -8.17
N LEU A 66 -7.25 5.68 -9.24
CA LEU A 66 -7.97 4.41 -9.29
C LEU A 66 -7.00 3.22 -9.18
N LEU A 67 -5.86 3.27 -9.87
CA LEU A 67 -4.83 2.23 -9.78
C LEU A 67 -4.27 2.11 -8.35
N TYR A 68 -4.00 3.23 -7.68
CA TYR A 68 -3.57 3.22 -6.27
C TYR A 68 -4.62 2.59 -5.35
N LEU A 69 -5.89 2.98 -5.52
CA LEU A 69 -7.00 2.45 -4.71
C LEU A 69 -7.25 0.96 -4.97
N VAL A 70 -7.18 0.50 -6.23
CA VAL A 70 -7.33 -0.91 -6.57
C VAL A 70 -6.17 -1.73 -5.99
N MET A 71 -4.94 -1.23 -6.10
CA MET A 71 -3.78 -1.90 -5.51
C MET A 71 -3.82 -1.96 -3.98
N GLY A 72 -4.31 -0.91 -3.30
CA GLY A 72 -4.44 -0.89 -1.85
C GLY A 72 -5.64 -1.69 -1.36
N LEU A 73 -6.83 -1.43 -1.89
CA LEU A 73 -8.07 -2.02 -1.38
C LEU A 73 -8.31 -3.44 -1.89
N GLY A 74 -7.81 -3.81 -3.07
CA GLY A 74 -8.03 -5.13 -3.66
C GLY A 74 -7.54 -6.28 -2.77
N PRO A 75 -6.24 -6.31 -2.40
CA PRO A 75 -5.72 -7.33 -1.49
C PRO A 75 -6.39 -7.31 -0.12
N ALA A 76 -6.66 -6.11 0.43
CA ALA A 76 -7.34 -5.96 1.71
C ALA A 76 -8.75 -6.55 1.68
N ALA A 77 -9.50 -6.34 0.59
CA ALA A 77 -10.84 -6.90 0.41
C ALA A 77 -10.81 -8.42 0.36
N ILE A 78 -9.87 -9.01 -0.40
CA ILE A 78 -9.70 -10.46 -0.50
C ILE A 78 -9.40 -11.08 0.87
N ILE A 79 -8.53 -10.45 1.66
CA ILE A 79 -8.17 -10.93 3.00
C ILE A 79 -9.40 -10.93 3.92
N VAL A 80 -10.19 -9.86 3.89
CA VAL A 80 -11.41 -9.73 4.72
C VAL A 80 -12.50 -10.70 4.27
N THR A 81 -12.74 -10.88 2.96
CA THR A 81 -13.79 -11.77 2.45
C THR A 81 -13.45 -13.25 2.60
N SER A 82 -12.17 -13.60 2.69
CA SER A 82 -11.72 -14.97 2.98
C SER A 82 -11.96 -15.41 4.43
N ASN A 83 -12.64 -14.58 5.23
CA ASN A 83 -12.99 -14.80 6.64
C ASN A 83 -11.80 -15.22 7.55
N HIS A 84 -10.58 -14.89 7.14
CA HIS A 84 -9.39 -15.10 7.93
C HIS A 84 -9.28 -13.97 8.95
N GLN A 85 -9.74 -14.23 10.17
CA GLN A 85 -9.47 -13.36 11.30
C GLN A 85 -8.09 -13.72 11.85
N PHE A 86 -7.18 -12.75 11.86
CA PHE A 86 -5.88 -12.89 12.50
C PHE A 86 -5.61 -11.67 13.39
N PRO A 87 -4.79 -11.83 14.46
CA PRO A 87 -4.62 -10.80 15.49
C PRO A 87 -4.20 -9.42 14.96
N ALA A 88 -3.47 -9.39 13.84
CA ALA A 88 -3.00 -8.16 13.22
C ALA A 88 -4.06 -7.38 12.42
N MET A 89 -5.27 -7.91 12.24
CA MET A 89 -6.27 -7.32 11.37
C MET A 89 -6.74 -5.93 11.84
N CYS A 90 -6.72 -5.68 13.16
CA CYS A 90 -7.02 -4.36 13.70
C CYS A 90 -5.94 -3.34 13.31
N ASP A 91 -4.66 -3.69 13.49
CA ASP A 91 -3.53 -2.81 13.14
C ASP A 91 -3.48 -2.54 11.63
N LEU A 92 -3.73 -3.56 10.80
CA LEU A 92 -3.77 -3.40 9.34
C LEU A 92 -4.93 -2.52 8.87
N LYS A 93 -6.11 -2.63 9.49
CA LYS A 93 -7.24 -1.73 9.21
C LYS A 93 -6.91 -0.29 9.61
N LEU A 94 -6.30 -0.08 10.77
CA LEU A 94 -5.88 1.24 11.24
C LEU A 94 -4.87 1.86 10.27
N GLY A 95 -3.83 1.11 9.87
CA GLY A 95 -2.85 1.55 8.88
C GLY A 95 -3.49 1.88 7.52
N GLY A 96 -4.42 1.05 7.05
CA GLY A 96 -5.19 1.29 5.82
C GLY A 96 -6.02 2.58 5.88
N ILE A 97 -6.69 2.86 7.00
CA ILE A 97 -7.45 4.10 7.20
C ILE A 97 -6.51 5.31 7.17
N LEU A 98 -5.35 5.23 7.82
CA LEU A 98 -4.35 6.30 7.79
C LEU A 98 -3.85 6.59 6.36
N TYR A 99 -3.63 5.56 5.53
CA TYR A 99 -3.31 5.77 4.11
C TYR A 99 -4.45 6.46 3.36
N LEU A 100 -5.69 6.02 3.53
CA LEU A 100 -6.86 6.63 2.87
C LEU A 100 -7.03 8.10 3.26
N MET A 101 -6.85 8.42 4.55
CA MET A 101 -6.84 9.81 5.03
C MET A 101 -5.70 10.60 4.41
N GLY A 102 -4.51 10.01 4.31
CA GLY A 102 -3.40 10.62 3.60
C GLY A 102 -3.78 10.98 2.15
N VAL A 103 -4.43 10.08 1.42
CA VAL A 103 -4.73 10.27 -0.03
C VAL A 103 -5.59 11.52 -0.24
N PHE A 104 -6.45 11.85 0.72
CA PHE A 104 -7.20 13.10 0.72
C PHE A 104 -6.29 14.35 0.75
N PHE A 105 -5.26 14.36 1.59
CA PHE A 105 -4.26 15.43 1.64
C PHE A 105 -3.36 15.45 0.39
N PHE A 106 -2.98 14.28 -0.13
CA PHE A 106 -2.23 14.17 -1.39
C PHE A 106 -2.97 14.84 -2.55
N LYS A 107 -4.29 14.59 -2.68
CA LYS A 107 -5.11 15.21 -3.73
C LYS A 107 -5.38 16.70 -3.49
N SER A 108 -5.28 17.13 -2.24
CA SER A 108 -5.47 18.52 -1.82
C SER A 108 -4.17 19.34 -1.90
N ASP A 109 -3.09 18.75 -2.40
CA ASP A 109 -1.82 19.44 -2.63
C ASP A 109 -2.02 20.63 -3.59
N GLY A 110 -1.51 21.79 -3.16
CA GLY A 110 -1.76 23.08 -3.82
C GLY A 110 -3.08 23.78 -3.47
N ARG A 111 -4.00 23.16 -2.72
CA ARG A 111 -5.21 23.83 -2.18
C ARG A 111 -5.10 24.17 -0.70
N ILE A 112 -4.55 23.25 0.09
CA ILE A 112 -4.35 23.44 1.53
C ILE A 112 -2.87 23.74 1.77
N PRO A 113 -2.52 24.78 2.56
CA PRO A 113 -1.12 25.05 2.88
C PRO A 113 -0.50 23.84 3.58
N PHE A 114 0.71 23.46 3.15
CA PHE A 114 1.46 22.30 3.67
C PHE A 114 0.80 20.92 3.49
N ALA A 115 -0.21 20.78 2.63
CA ALA A 115 -0.86 19.49 2.35
C ALA A 115 0.13 18.37 2.00
N HIS A 116 1.15 18.66 1.20
CA HIS A 116 2.18 17.69 0.84
C HIS A 116 2.94 17.15 2.07
N ALA A 117 3.28 18.01 3.03
CA ALA A 117 3.97 17.59 4.26
C ALA A 117 3.05 16.75 5.15
N ILE A 118 1.78 17.15 5.29
CA ILE A 118 0.77 16.40 6.03
C ILE A 118 0.58 15.01 5.41
N TRP A 119 0.54 14.90 4.09
CA TRP A 119 0.51 13.63 3.37
C TRP A 119 1.65 12.70 3.80
N HIS A 120 2.90 13.18 3.78
CA HIS A 120 4.05 12.38 4.20
C HIS A 120 3.95 11.92 5.66
N VAL A 121 3.41 12.74 6.56
CA VAL A 121 3.19 12.36 7.96
C VAL A 121 2.18 11.20 8.06
N PHE A 122 1.05 11.27 7.33
CA PHE A 122 0.07 10.17 7.31
C PHE A 122 0.67 8.88 6.74
N VAL A 123 1.43 8.98 5.64
CA VAL A 123 2.10 7.83 5.03
C VAL A 123 3.11 7.21 6.00
N ALA A 124 3.91 8.01 6.71
CA ALA A 124 4.88 7.54 7.69
C ALA A 124 4.22 6.90 8.93
N LEU A 125 3.13 7.48 9.42
CA LEU A 125 2.36 6.91 10.52
C LEU A 125 1.74 5.57 10.13
N ALA A 126 1.12 5.49 8.95
CA ALA A 126 0.58 4.26 8.42
C ALA A 126 1.68 3.20 8.24
N ALA A 127 2.83 3.57 7.67
CA ALA A 127 4.01 2.70 7.55
C ALA A 127 4.43 2.11 8.89
N THR A 128 4.46 2.97 9.92
CA THR A 128 4.85 2.60 11.27
C THR A 128 3.85 1.60 11.87
N VAL A 129 2.55 1.83 11.70
CA VAL A 129 1.51 0.89 12.15
C VAL A 129 1.65 -0.47 11.45
N HIS A 130 1.84 -0.48 10.12
CA HIS A 130 2.07 -1.72 9.37
C HIS A 130 3.34 -2.45 9.83
N TYR A 131 4.42 -1.72 10.10
CA TYR A 131 5.66 -2.28 10.63
C TYR A 131 5.48 -2.88 12.02
N LEU A 132 4.79 -2.17 12.93
CA LEU A 132 4.48 -2.67 14.27
C LEU A 132 3.57 -3.91 14.22
N ALA A 133 2.63 -3.96 13.27
CA ALA A 133 1.77 -5.12 13.07
C ALA A 133 2.60 -6.36 12.69
N ILE A 134 3.57 -6.20 11.80
CA ILE A 134 4.51 -7.27 11.42
C ILE A 134 5.31 -7.73 12.64
N LEU A 135 5.89 -6.80 13.40
CA LEU A 135 6.71 -7.14 14.57
C LEU A 135 5.92 -7.84 15.69
N ARG A 136 4.68 -7.42 15.92
CA ARG A 136 3.85 -7.94 17.03
C ARG A 136 3.15 -9.25 16.70
N HIS A 137 2.77 -9.46 15.44
CA HIS A 137 1.90 -10.59 15.08
C HIS A 137 2.59 -11.55 14.12
N LEU A 138 3.26 -11.05 13.08
CA LEU A 138 3.87 -11.92 12.07
C LEU A 138 5.20 -12.55 12.55
N PHE A 139 6.04 -11.79 13.24
CA PHE A 139 7.34 -12.26 13.70
C PHE A 139 7.26 -13.33 14.82
N PRO A 140 6.36 -13.23 15.81
CA PRO A 140 6.19 -14.27 16.81
C PRO A 140 5.63 -15.57 16.24
N GLU A 141 4.70 -15.50 15.29
CA GLU A 141 4.18 -16.69 14.58
C GLU A 141 5.32 -17.46 13.89
N LEU A 142 6.20 -16.76 13.17
CA LEU A 142 7.38 -17.34 12.53
C LEU A 142 8.30 -18.10 13.50
N LYS A 143 8.47 -17.60 14.73
CA LYS A 143 9.35 -18.22 15.73
C LYS A 143 8.73 -19.49 16.34
N SER A 144 7.41 -19.62 16.25
CA SER A 144 6.66 -20.76 16.79
C SER A 144 6.51 -21.94 15.83
N GLN A 145 6.87 -21.74 14.55
CA GLN A 145 6.95 -22.78 13.52
C GLN A 145 8.32 -23.44 13.51
#